data_AF-A0A518WLC9-F1
#
_entry.id   AF-A0A518WLC9-F1
#
_cell.length_a   1.000
_cell.length_b   1.000
_cell.length_c   1.000
_cell.angle_alpha   90.00
_cell.angle_beta   90.00
_cell.angle_gamma   90.00
#
_symmetry.space_group_name_H-M   'P 1'
#
loop_
_entity.id
_entity.type
_entity.pdbx_description
1 polymer ?
#
loop_
_entity_poly.entity_id
_entity_poly.type
_entity_poly.pdbx_seq_one_letter_code
_entity_poly.pdbx_strand_id
1 'polypeptide(L)'
;MTGEHGFDADRCEVCRWPRSAENRCATCGWDSGRDDTRLRGAARHRWDLLAARRALGVGFLAGGEHHDLLRAGPPDDHEPERAGAEVGDAGAAVAQRPGLVVAAPGSTVALLGLGPDGIDIVEMVPDEGGLFAAGDRQQWPWAKLLTSVDCDATQLRFHVAGGIGPGDVDPVALAREVWTNLPMTSLAGRSMLFVLPEPDWALTVWTVQLYCRNRSATVWRGVGVEETVRRLSRTRPLDRPYHLVLADADADGVSRLVPVLAFPSGTVPPAVAVVPVAVPPGIRGPLALPVMLCQDSHGEGQRDVREWLPVRIGSAELPAGGTDMVTMRLSSSGTLSIDRFGDEHRGWPELLAAVGAGSPRTDLVLAIDISGAEAAERLVLGRAVLGELTDASSGSQPAPGSLRVVLVGYGQHDVRHPRDAEVPLVEKAFDSAADAQMELGFWKALPNRDDVAAGVEHALVAVSKVIWRPTARRVAVFVGGKPPYPVAQDPFDPALPCPQRLDWRDYADQLRNDGVSIVVVQKPPGWRHRGRIRSAIERRADAWRELGVQGRYGYDVPPSSLARAIALLGSPSVPDLPPFARPCPSMPSTLTEGGDDAL
;
A
#
# COMPACT_ATOMS: atom_id res chain seq x y z
N MET A 1 -39.11 27.25 -21.28
CA MET A 1 -39.64 26.25 -20.32
C MET A 1 -40.42 26.99 -19.25
N THR A 2 -41.69 27.28 -19.53
CA THR A 2 -42.65 27.90 -18.60
C THR A 2 -43.68 26.82 -18.27
N GLY A 3 -43.34 25.96 -17.32
CA GLY A 3 -44.28 25.03 -16.71
C GLY A 3 -44.72 25.59 -15.38
N GLU A 4 -45.73 26.47 -15.39
CA GLU A 4 -46.52 26.78 -14.20
C GLU A 4 -47.33 25.51 -13.84
N HIS A 5 -46.68 24.55 -13.17
CA HIS A 5 -47.39 23.42 -12.58
C HIS A 5 -47.98 23.86 -11.25
N GLY A 6 -49.32 23.88 -11.21
CA GLY A 6 -50.17 24.36 -10.13
C GLY A 6 -49.77 23.86 -8.74
N PHE A 7 -49.36 24.80 -7.90
CA PHE A 7 -49.29 24.62 -6.45
C PHE A 7 -50.53 25.12 -5.70
N ASP A 8 -51.55 25.60 -6.42
CA ASP A 8 -52.89 25.85 -5.84
C ASP A 8 -53.71 24.55 -5.77
N ALA A 9 -53.06 23.48 -5.31
CA ALA A 9 -53.80 22.38 -4.71
C ALA A 9 -54.41 22.89 -3.40
N ASP A 10 -55.65 22.49 -3.11
CA ASP A 10 -56.32 22.79 -1.85
C ASP A 10 -55.36 22.58 -0.67
N ARG A 11 -55.06 23.66 0.06
CA ARG A 11 -54.18 23.61 1.23
C ARG A 11 -54.95 23.05 2.41
N CYS A 12 -54.28 22.31 3.28
CA CYS A 12 -54.90 21.85 4.52
C CYS A 12 -55.25 23.05 5.41
N GLU A 13 -56.48 23.14 5.88
CA GLU A 13 -56.91 24.26 6.73
C GLU A 13 -56.27 24.25 8.13
N VAL A 14 -55.64 23.13 8.53
CA VAL A 14 -54.96 22.95 9.83
C VAL A 14 -53.47 23.27 9.71
N CYS A 15 -52.74 22.54 8.86
CA CYS A 15 -51.29 22.65 8.74
C CYS A 15 -50.82 23.43 7.52
N ARG A 16 -51.72 24.00 6.71
CA ARG A 16 -51.46 24.83 5.51
C ARG A 16 -50.62 24.17 4.41
N TRP A 17 -50.14 22.94 4.60
CA TRP A 17 -49.45 22.15 3.58
C TRP A 17 -50.38 21.69 2.46
N PRO A 18 -49.87 21.46 1.24
CA PRO A 18 -50.65 20.93 0.13
C PRO A 18 -51.27 19.58 0.48
N ARG A 19 -52.53 19.37 0.09
CA ARG A 19 -53.22 18.09 0.30
C ARG A 19 -52.93 17.11 -0.82
N SER A 20 -52.94 15.82 -0.49
CA SER A 20 -53.15 14.77 -1.49
C SER A 20 -54.59 14.82 -1.98
N ALA A 21 -54.90 14.16 -3.10
CA ALA A 21 -56.26 14.07 -3.65
C ALA A 21 -57.28 13.37 -2.73
N GLU A 22 -56.87 12.94 -1.54
CA GLU A 22 -57.69 12.27 -0.54
C GLU A 22 -58.29 13.29 0.45
N ASN A 23 -59.44 12.94 1.03
CA ASN A 23 -60.12 13.79 2.02
C ASN A 23 -59.29 14.02 3.30
N ARG A 24 -58.20 13.27 3.51
CA ARG A 24 -57.31 13.38 4.66
C ARG A 24 -55.94 13.97 4.30
N CYS A 25 -55.47 14.94 5.08
CA CYS A 25 -54.15 15.53 4.90
C CYS A 25 -53.05 14.52 5.25
N ALA A 26 -52.14 14.25 4.32
CA ALA A 26 -51.01 13.34 4.53
C ALA A 26 -50.00 13.83 5.58
N THR A 27 -49.98 15.14 5.90
CA THR A 27 -49.03 15.72 6.85
C THR A 27 -49.56 15.75 8.29
N CYS A 28 -50.78 16.24 8.51
CA CYS A 28 -51.35 16.38 9.86
C CYS A 28 -52.52 15.43 10.14
N GLY A 29 -52.97 14.65 9.15
CA GLY A 29 -54.06 13.70 9.29
C GLY A 29 -55.47 14.31 9.34
N TRP A 30 -55.64 15.63 9.16
CA TRP A 30 -56.95 16.30 9.17
C TRP A 30 -57.85 15.87 8.01
N ASP A 31 -59.12 15.57 8.30
CA ASP A 31 -60.13 15.19 7.32
C ASP A 31 -61.03 16.38 6.96
N SER A 32 -60.98 16.83 5.70
CA SER A 32 -61.77 17.99 5.25
C SER A 32 -63.24 17.70 5.01
N GLY A 33 -63.67 16.44 5.08
CA GLY A 33 -65.09 16.10 5.04
C GLY A 33 -65.85 16.53 6.30
N ARG A 34 -65.12 16.99 7.34
CA ARG A 34 -65.68 17.46 8.60
C ARG A 34 -65.76 18.99 8.61
N ASP A 35 -66.91 19.55 8.24
CA ASP A 35 -67.13 21.00 8.26
C ASP A 35 -67.58 21.49 9.65
N ASP A 36 -66.66 21.47 10.62
CA ASP A 36 -66.88 22.00 11.97
C ASP A 36 -65.72 22.95 12.34
N THR A 37 -66.08 24.23 12.54
CA THR A 37 -65.13 25.30 12.86
C THR A 37 -64.43 25.08 14.21
N ARG A 38 -65.10 24.48 15.19
CA ARG A 38 -64.53 24.18 16.51
C ARG A 38 -63.50 23.06 16.42
N LEU A 39 -63.81 21.99 15.69
CA LEU A 39 -62.87 20.89 15.44
C LEU A 39 -61.64 21.38 14.68
N ARG A 40 -61.82 22.32 13.73
CA ARG A 40 -60.73 22.96 12.99
C ARG A 40 -59.82 23.78 13.89
N GLY A 41 -60.38 24.57 14.80
CA GLY A 41 -59.62 25.35 15.80
C GLY A 41 -58.79 24.45 16.72
N ALA A 42 -59.40 23.40 17.27
CA ALA A 42 -58.71 22.43 18.13
C ALA A 42 -57.58 21.69 17.38
N ALA A 43 -57.79 21.34 16.11
CA ALA A 43 -56.76 20.69 15.30
C ALA A 43 -55.57 21.64 15.00
N ARG A 44 -55.82 22.92 14.76
CA ARG A 44 -54.76 23.94 14.60
C ARG A 44 -53.93 24.08 15.88
N HIS A 45 -54.60 24.19 17.02
CA HIS A 45 -53.94 24.29 18.32
C HIS A 45 -53.05 23.07 18.59
N ARG A 46 -53.60 21.85 18.42
CA ARG A 46 -52.85 20.60 18.56
C ARG A 46 -51.63 20.52 17.65
N TRP A 47 -51.74 20.99 16.40
CA TRP A 47 -50.61 20.99 15.46
C TRP A 47 -49.46 21.88 15.93
N ASP A 48 -49.76 23.10 16.38
CA ASP A 48 -48.74 24.00 16.92
C ASP A 48 -48.15 23.46 18.22
N LEU A 49 -48.97 22.84 19.07
CA LEU A 49 -48.50 22.22 20.32
C LEU A 49 -47.48 21.11 20.05
N LEU A 50 -47.72 20.26 19.04
CA LEU A 50 -46.75 19.24 18.59
C LEU A 50 -45.46 19.88 18.07
N ALA A 51 -45.54 20.98 17.33
CA ALA A 51 -44.36 21.69 16.83
C ALA A 51 -43.56 22.33 17.98
N ALA A 52 -44.23 22.98 18.94
CA ALA A 52 -43.59 23.57 20.11
C ALA A 52 -42.93 22.50 20.98
N ARG A 53 -43.59 21.35 21.15
CA ARG A 53 -43.03 20.18 21.85
C ARG A 53 -41.72 19.71 21.23
N ARG A 54 -41.65 19.63 19.89
CA ARG A 54 -40.44 19.24 19.16
C ARG A 54 -39.33 20.30 19.26
N ALA A 55 -39.69 21.57 19.12
CA ALA A 55 -38.73 22.67 19.07
C ALA A 55 -38.08 22.97 20.44
N LEU A 56 -38.84 22.82 21.52
CA LEU A 56 -38.49 23.37 22.85
C LEU A 56 -38.45 22.32 23.96
N GLY A 57 -38.76 21.05 23.65
CA GLY A 57 -38.64 19.94 24.59
C GLY A 57 -39.67 19.98 25.72
N VAL A 58 -39.37 19.34 26.85
CA VAL A 58 -40.32 19.16 27.98
C VAL A 58 -40.42 20.40 28.86
N GLY A 59 -39.36 21.21 28.91
CA GLY A 59 -39.30 22.41 29.75
C GLY A 59 -40.27 23.51 29.31
N PHE A 60 -40.53 23.66 28.01
CA PHE A 60 -41.46 24.66 27.47
C PHE A 60 -42.86 24.59 28.08
N LEU A 61 -43.33 23.38 28.37
CA LEU A 61 -44.70 23.14 28.80
C LEU A 61 -44.95 23.49 30.27
N ALA A 62 -43.90 23.64 31.07
CA ALA A 62 -43.99 23.94 32.50
C ALA A 62 -43.83 25.43 32.82
N GLY A 63 -43.27 26.23 31.90
CA GLY A 63 -42.82 27.60 32.19
C GLY A 63 -43.79 28.72 31.81
N GLY A 64 -44.77 28.48 30.93
CA GLY A 64 -45.67 29.53 30.41
C GLY A 64 -45.04 30.57 29.48
N GLU A 65 -43.72 30.74 29.58
CA GLU A 65 -42.88 31.43 28.60
C GLU A 65 -43.08 30.72 27.25
N HIS A 66 -43.44 31.47 26.19
CA HIS A 66 -43.66 31.00 24.82
C HIS A 66 -45.07 30.47 24.44
N HIS A 67 -46.11 30.67 25.27
CA HIS A 67 -47.51 30.37 24.88
C HIS A 67 -48.02 31.23 23.71
N ASP A 68 -47.38 32.36 23.44
CA ASP A 68 -47.63 33.24 22.30
C ASP A 68 -47.32 32.58 20.94
N LEU A 69 -46.59 31.45 20.93
CA LEU A 69 -46.35 30.66 19.72
C LEU A 69 -47.57 29.89 19.22
N LEU A 70 -48.59 29.64 20.06
CA LEU A 70 -49.69 28.73 19.74
C LEU A 70 -50.91 29.46 19.18
N ARG A 71 -51.46 28.95 18.07
CA ARG A 71 -52.81 29.35 17.63
C ARG A 71 -53.83 28.93 18.68
N ALA A 72 -54.74 29.84 19.04
CA ALA A 72 -55.82 29.65 20.02
C ALA A 72 -55.44 29.75 21.51
N GLY A 73 -54.24 30.22 21.84
CA GLY A 73 -53.87 30.57 23.22
C GLY A 73 -53.12 29.47 23.98
N PRO A 74 -52.99 29.59 25.32
CA PRO A 74 -52.21 28.67 26.14
C PRO A 74 -52.86 27.27 26.18
N PRO A 75 -52.05 26.19 26.26
CA PRO A 75 -52.58 24.83 26.37
C PRO A 75 -53.17 24.55 27.76
N ASP A 76 -54.07 23.58 27.87
CA ASP A 76 -54.53 23.02 29.14
C ASP A 76 -53.45 22.18 29.84
N ASP A 77 -53.61 21.87 31.13
CA ASP A 77 -52.62 21.17 31.95
C ASP A 77 -52.20 19.79 31.39
N HIS A 78 -53.03 19.15 30.54
CA HIS A 78 -52.85 17.79 30.05
C HIS A 78 -52.55 17.71 28.54
N GLU A 79 -52.81 18.77 27.78
CA GLU A 79 -52.50 18.91 26.36
C GLU A 79 -51.00 18.67 26.06
N PRO A 80 -50.07 19.25 26.83
CA PRO A 80 -48.63 19.01 26.73
C PRO A 80 -48.21 17.54 26.75
N GLU A 81 -48.71 16.80 27.74
CA GLU A 81 -48.37 15.39 27.97
C GLU A 81 -48.93 14.52 26.84
N ARG A 82 -50.18 14.79 26.43
CA ARG A 82 -50.83 14.11 25.29
C ARG A 82 -50.05 14.34 23.99
N ALA A 83 -49.65 15.58 23.70
CA ALA A 83 -48.82 15.89 22.55
C ALA A 83 -47.45 15.19 22.63
N GLY A 84 -46.86 15.10 23.81
CA GLY A 84 -45.61 14.36 24.05
C GLY A 84 -45.71 12.87 23.72
N ALA A 85 -46.80 12.23 24.11
CA ALA A 85 -47.04 10.81 23.81
C ALA A 85 -47.15 10.56 22.29
N GLU A 86 -47.72 11.49 21.54
CA GLU A 86 -47.89 11.37 20.09
C GLU A 86 -46.58 11.51 19.30
N VAL A 87 -45.60 12.25 19.81
CA VAL A 87 -44.29 12.41 19.16
C VAL A 87 -43.42 11.15 19.35
N GLY A 88 -43.60 10.40 20.44
CA GLY A 88 -42.76 9.23 20.78
C GLY A 88 -42.93 8.01 19.87
N ASP A 89 -44.10 7.82 19.26
CA ASP A 89 -44.40 6.61 18.45
C ASP A 89 -44.05 6.74 16.96
N ALA A 90 -43.93 7.96 16.42
CA ALA A 90 -43.74 8.18 14.98
C ALA A 90 -42.32 7.84 14.49
N GLY A 91 -41.30 8.01 15.33
CA GLY A 91 -39.89 7.87 14.96
C GLY A 91 -39.38 6.44 14.78
N ALA A 92 -40.05 5.43 15.36
CA ALA A 92 -39.52 4.07 15.44
C ALA A 92 -39.71 3.23 14.16
N ALA A 93 -40.62 3.62 13.25
CA ALA A 93 -41.12 2.72 12.21
C ALA A 93 -40.44 2.82 10.82
N VAL A 94 -39.52 3.77 10.59
CA VAL A 94 -38.95 4.00 9.24
C VAL A 94 -37.42 4.03 9.27
N ALA A 95 -36.80 2.98 9.80
CA ALA A 95 -35.42 2.66 9.47
C ALA A 95 -35.39 1.98 8.08
N GLN A 96 -35.50 2.77 7.01
CA GLN A 96 -35.21 2.23 5.67
C GLN A 96 -33.74 1.83 5.63
N ARG A 97 -33.47 0.54 5.38
CA ARG A 97 -32.13 0.08 5.06
C ARG A 97 -31.67 0.84 3.81
N PRO A 98 -30.50 1.47 3.83
CA PRO A 98 -30.00 2.13 2.64
C PRO A 98 -29.87 1.07 1.53
N GLY A 99 -30.66 1.22 0.47
CA GLY A 99 -30.14 0.84 -0.83
C GLY A 99 -28.91 1.72 -1.01
N LEU A 100 -27.73 1.09 -1.05
CA LEU A 100 -26.43 1.75 -1.20
C LEU A 100 -26.63 2.93 -2.17
N VAL A 101 -26.33 4.16 -1.75
CA VAL A 101 -26.23 5.25 -2.72
C VAL A 101 -25.05 4.86 -3.60
N VAL A 102 -25.32 4.17 -4.70
CA VAL A 102 -24.36 3.87 -5.74
C VAL A 102 -24.17 5.19 -6.48
N ALA A 103 -23.45 6.11 -5.85
CA ALA A 103 -22.87 7.22 -6.55
C ALA A 103 -22.07 6.60 -7.70
N ALA A 104 -22.27 7.10 -8.93
CA ALA A 104 -21.50 6.62 -10.06
C ALA A 104 -20.00 6.69 -9.72
N PRO A 105 -19.16 5.75 -10.20
CA PRO A 105 -17.72 5.79 -9.94
C PRO A 105 -17.13 7.18 -10.21
N GLY A 106 -16.32 7.68 -9.28
CA GLY A 106 -15.74 9.04 -9.35
C GLY A 106 -16.70 10.21 -9.11
N SER A 107 -17.99 10.00 -8.84
CA SER A 107 -18.91 11.11 -8.53
C SER A 107 -18.81 11.57 -7.07
N THR A 108 -18.81 12.89 -6.89
CA THR A 108 -18.88 13.55 -5.58
C THR A 108 -20.29 13.46 -5.00
N VAL A 109 -20.39 13.20 -3.70
CA VAL A 109 -21.65 13.17 -2.96
C VAL A 109 -21.73 14.36 -2.03
N ALA A 110 -22.80 15.12 -2.08
CA ALA A 110 -23.11 16.14 -1.09
C ALA A 110 -24.14 15.61 -0.10
N LEU A 111 -23.78 15.62 1.19
CA LEU A 111 -24.66 15.24 2.29
C LEU A 111 -25.24 16.50 2.91
N LEU A 112 -26.56 16.55 2.96
CA LEU A 112 -27.31 17.68 3.51
C LEU A 112 -28.08 17.21 4.74
N GLY A 113 -27.56 17.52 5.93
CA GLY A 113 -28.25 17.29 7.19
C GLY A 113 -29.22 18.39 7.53
N LEU A 114 -30.51 18.10 7.56
CA LEU A 114 -31.51 19.10 7.97
C LEU A 114 -31.85 18.88 9.43
N GLY A 115 -31.18 19.63 10.30
CA GLY A 115 -31.33 19.56 11.74
C GLY A 115 -32.18 20.69 12.33
N PRO A 116 -32.32 20.72 13.66
CA PRO A 116 -33.09 21.74 14.36
C PRO A 116 -32.52 23.15 14.22
N ASP A 117 -31.20 23.27 14.04
CA ASP A 117 -30.49 24.55 14.05
C ASP A 117 -30.12 25.09 12.68
N GLY A 118 -30.22 24.24 11.65
CA GLY A 118 -29.93 24.64 10.29
C GLY A 118 -29.70 23.44 9.38
N ILE A 119 -29.01 23.73 8.29
CA ILE A 119 -28.60 22.73 7.30
C ILE A 119 -27.08 22.57 7.36
N ASP A 120 -26.64 21.37 7.66
CA ASP A 120 -25.24 20.96 7.56
C ASP A 120 -24.97 20.42 6.17
N ILE A 121 -23.90 20.90 5.54
CA ILE A 121 -23.45 20.44 4.23
C ILE A 121 -22.06 19.84 4.40
N VAL A 122 -21.91 18.58 4.01
CA VAL A 122 -20.63 17.88 3.95
C VAL A 122 -20.44 17.34 2.53
N GLU A 123 -19.35 17.74 1.90
CA GLU A 123 -18.97 17.23 0.58
C GLU A 123 -18.08 16.00 0.76
N MET A 124 -18.45 14.88 0.15
CA MET A 124 -17.66 13.66 0.09
C MET A 124 -17.10 13.50 -1.31
N VAL A 125 -15.80 13.71 -1.44
CA VAL A 125 -15.07 13.59 -2.71
C VAL A 125 -14.38 12.23 -2.74
N PRO A 126 -14.61 11.40 -3.77
CA PRO A 126 -13.88 10.16 -3.91
C PRO A 126 -12.42 10.47 -4.28
N ASP A 127 -11.48 9.79 -3.64
CA ASP A 127 -10.09 9.76 -4.08
C ASP A 127 -9.96 8.95 -5.39
N GLU A 128 -8.73 8.83 -5.90
CA GLU A 128 -8.47 8.09 -7.13
C GLU A 128 -8.80 6.59 -7.02
N GLY A 129 -8.86 6.04 -5.81
CA GLY A 129 -9.27 4.67 -5.51
C GLY A 129 -10.78 4.49 -5.32
N GLY A 130 -11.54 5.58 -5.33
CA GLY A 130 -12.98 5.62 -5.13
C GLY A 130 -13.42 5.75 -3.67
N LEU A 131 -12.50 5.90 -2.72
CA LEU A 131 -12.83 6.07 -1.30
C LEU A 131 -13.19 7.52 -1.01
N PHE A 132 -14.24 7.74 -0.25
CA PHE A 132 -14.66 9.09 0.08
C PHE A 132 -13.83 9.69 1.22
N ALA A 133 -13.27 10.86 0.96
CA ALA A 133 -12.83 11.77 2.01
C ALA A 133 -13.97 12.77 2.29
N ALA A 134 -14.30 12.94 3.57
CA ALA A 134 -15.20 14.00 4.00
C ALA A 134 -14.44 15.33 3.98
N GLY A 135 -14.95 16.30 3.22
CA GLY A 135 -14.49 17.67 3.25
C GLY A 135 -15.00 18.43 4.48
N ASP A 136 -14.70 19.73 4.51
CA ASP A 136 -15.10 20.60 5.61
C ASP A 136 -16.63 20.68 5.73
N ARG A 137 -17.10 20.57 6.98
CA ARG A 137 -18.51 20.77 7.32
C ARG A 137 -18.85 22.25 7.27
N GLN A 138 -19.85 22.58 6.46
CA GLN A 138 -20.43 23.93 6.41
C GLN A 138 -21.81 23.94 7.06
N GLN A 139 -22.04 24.82 8.02
CA GLN A 139 -23.33 24.96 8.68
C GLN A 139 -24.05 26.22 8.22
N TRP A 140 -25.31 26.06 7.82
CA TRP A 140 -26.21 27.13 7.40
C TRP A 140 -27.36 27.27 8.40
N PRO A 141 -27.28 28.23 9.34
CA PRO A 141 -28.32 28.41 10.34
C PRO A 141 -29.65 28.85 9.70
N TRP A 142 -30.77 28.44 10.27
CA TRP A 142 -32.10 28.75 9.75
C TRP A 142 -32.34 30.26 9.56
N ALA A 143 -31.83 31.10 10.46
CA ALA A 143 -31.94 32.56 10.37
C ALA A 143 -31.33 33.15 9.08
N LYS A 144 -30.35 32.48 8.46
CA LYS A 144 -29.79 32.89 7.17
C LYS A 144 -30.61 32.38 5.98
N LEU A 145 -31.36 31.31 6.17
CA LEU A 145 -32.14 30.65 5.11
C LEU A 145 -33.58 31.16 5.06
N LEU A 146 -34.13 31.61 6.19
CA LEU A 146 -35.49 32.11 6.37
C LEU A 146 -35.47 33.60 6.69
N THR A 147 -35.21 34.42 5.67
CA THR A 147 -35.08 35.88 5.78
C THR A 147 -36.43 36.61 5.82
N SER A 148 -37.52 35.97 5.38
CA SER A 148 -38.87 36.54 5.40
C SER A 148 -39.53 36.52 6.78
N VAL A 149 -38.91 35.83 7.74
CA VAL A 149 -39.43 35.60 9.09
C VAL A 149 -38.47 36.28 10.08
N ASP A 150 -38.82 37.48 10.52
CA ASP A 150 -38.07 38.21 11.56
C ASP A 150 -38.42 37.64 12.94
N CYS A 151 -37.72 36.57 13.30
CA CYS A 151 -37.98 35.77 14.49
C CYS A 151 -36.70 35.49 15.26
N ASP A 152 -36.84 35.33 16.57
CA ASP A 152 -35.77 34.79 17.39
C ASP A 152 -35.50 33.30 17.08
N ALA A 153 -34.44 32.76 17.67
CA ALA A 153 -34.05 31.36 17.45
C ALA A 153 -35.13 30.35 17.89
N THR A 154 -35.93 30.69 18.90
CA THR A 154 -37.00 29.85 19.46
C THR A 154 -38.16 29.77 18.47
N GLN A 155 -38.62 30.91 17.96
CA GLN A 155 -39.66 31.01 16.94
C GLN A 155 -39.23 30.34 15.63
N LEU A 156 -37.97 30.53 15.20
CA LEU A 156 -37.43 29.84 14.02
C LEU A 156 -37.48 28.31 14.20
N ARG A 157 -37.00 27.78 15.32
CA ARG A 157 -37.09 26.33 15.61
C ARG A 157 -38.53 25.84 15.61
N PHE A 158 -39.47 26.61 16.19
CA PHE A 158 -40.90 26.30 16.17
C PHE A 158 -41.45 26.17 14.73
N HIS A 159 -41.12 27.13 13.87
CA HIS A 159 -41.54 27.08 12.46
C HIS A 159 -40.90 25.92 11.68
N VAL A 160 -39.62 25.61 11.91
CA VAL A 160 -38.94 24.47 11.26
C VAL A 160 -39.55 23.14 11.72
N ALA A 161 -39.97 23.03 12.99
CA ALA A 161 -40.70 21.89 13.52
C ALA A 161 -42.13 21.74 12.94
N GLY A 162 -42.58 22.71 12.14
CA GLY A 162 -43.87 22.73 11.43
C GLY A 162 -44.92 23.67 12.01
N GLY A 163 -44.59 24.40 13.07
CA GLY A 163 -45.50 25.34 13.73
C GLY A 163 -45.86 26.50 12.82
N ILE A 164 -47.13 26.91 12.85
CA ILE A 164 -47.61 28.04 12.04
C ILE A 164 -47.74 29.29 12.90
N GLY A 165 -48.22 29.13 14.13
CA GLY A 165 -48.37 30.21 15.10
C GLY A 165 -49.44 31.23 14.73
N PRO A 166 -49.66 32.25 15.59
CA PRO A 166 -50.76 33.21 15.43
C PRO A 166 -50.66 34.07 14.18
N GLY A 167 -49.45 34.25 13.63
CA GLY A 167 -49.20 34.97 12.38
C GLY A 167 -49.64 34.22 11.12
N ASP A 168 -50.12 32.97 11.24
CA ASP A 168 -50.60 32.15 10.13
C ASP A 168 -49.56 32.00 8.99
N VAL A 169 -48.28 31.82 9.39
CA VAL A 169 -47.13 31.72 8.49
C VAL A 169 -47.33 30.64 7.43
N ASP A 170 -47.00 30.96 6.17
CA ASP A 170 -47.13 30.02 5.05
C ASP A 170 -45.94 29.05 4.99
N PRO A 171 -46.11 27.78 5.39
CA PRO A 171 -45.00 26.85 5.47
C PRO A 171 -44.46 26.43 4.08
N VAL A 172 -45.27 26.53 3.02
CA VAL A 172 -44.83 26.28 1.64
C VAL A 172 -43.93 27.41 1.16
N ALA A 173 -44.26 28.65 1.52
CA ALA A 173 -43.41 29.80 1.22
C ALA A 173 -42.05 29.66 1.93
N LEU A 174 -42.04 29.27 3.21
CA LEU A 174 -40.79 28.99 3.94
C LEU A 174 -39.95 27.90 3.27
N ALA A 175 -40.56 26.78 2.90
CA ALA A 175 -39.82 25.67 2.26
C ALA A 175 -39.19 26.10 0.92
N ARG A 176 -39.89 26.93 0.14
CA ARG A 176 -39.35 27.53 -1.10
C ARG A 176 -38.27 28.56 -0.82
N GLU A 177 -38.39 29.33 0.25
CA GLU A 177 -37.39 30.29 0.66
C GLU A 177 -36.08 29.59 1.06
N VAL A 178 -36.16 28.57 1.92
CA VAL A 178 -35.00 27.72 2.26
C VAL A 178 -34.32 27.23 1.00
N TRP A 179 -35.10 26.72 0.05
CA TRP A 179 -34.57 26.23 -1.22
C TRP A 179 -33.87 27.33 -2.04
N THR A 180 -34.46 28.52 -2.10
CA THR A 180 -33.94 29.66 -2.88
C THR A 180 -32.65 30.20 -2.25
N ASN A 181 -32.56 30.20 -0.93
CA ASN A 181 -31.43 30.75 -0.17
C ASN A 181 -30.32 29.72 0.09
N LEU A 182 -30.58 28.43 -0.12
CA LEU A 182 -29.55 27.39 -0.03
C LEU A 182 -28.50 27.62 -1.14
N PRO A 183 -27.19 27.53 -0.85
CA PRO A 183 -26.13 27.79 -1.83
C PRO A 183 -26.01 26.67 -2.88
N MET A 184 -27.03 26.47 -3.70
CA MET A 184 -27.14 25.34 -4.62
C MET A 184 -26.12 25.34 -5.76
N THR A 185 -25.53 26.49 -6.06
CA THR A 185 -24.45 26.62 -7.06
C THR A 185 -23.21 25.83 -6.66
N SER A 186 -22.90 25.72 -5.37
CA SER A 186 -21.80 24.89 -4.89
C SER A 186 -22.11 23.40 -4.93
N LEU A 187 -23.34 23.00 -5.26
CA LEU A 187 -23.80 21.60 -5.25
C LEU A 187 -24.15 21.06 -6.64
N ALA A 188 -24.01 21.88 -7.69
CA ALA A 188 -24.25 21.45 -9.06
C ALA A 188 -23.32 20.29 -9.47
N GLY A 189 -23.86 19.32 -10.21
CA GLY A 189 -23.11 18.15 -10.71
C GLY A 189 -22.85 17.03 -9.69
N ARG A 190 -23.35 17.16 -8.46
CA ARG A 190 -23.13 16.18 -7.37
C ARG A 190 -24.33 15.28 -7.16
N SER A 191 -24.07 14.07 -6.68
CA SER A 191 -25.10 13.18 -6.13
C SER A 191 -25.52 13.71 -4.76
N MET A 192 -26.82 13.80 -4.49
CA MET A 192 -27.34 14.46 -3.29
C MET A 192 -27.94 13.43 -2.34
N LEU A 193 -27.48 13.45 -1.08
CA LEU A 193 -28.02 12.66 0.01
C LEU A 193 -28.55 13.57 1.11
N PHE A 194 -29.87 13.59 1.29
CA PHE A 194 -30.49 14.29 2.41
C PHE A 194 -30.48 13.40 3.65
N VAL A 195 -30.00 13.93 4.76
CA VAL A 195 -29.99 13.27 6.07
C VAL A 195 -30.99 14.01 6.96
N LEU A 196 -32.05 13.29 7.33
CA LEU A 196 -33.12 13.78 8.21
C LEU A 196 -32.94 13.11 9.58
N PRO A 197 -32.14 13.68 10.49
CA PRO A 197 -32.01 13.15 11.84
C PRO A 197 -33.35 13.17 12.57
N GLU A 198 -34.17 14.19 12.30
CA GLU A 198 -35.49 14.39 12.89
C GLU A 198 -36.57 14.30 11.79
N PRO A 199 -37.04 13.09 11.44
CA PRO A 199 -37.95 12.89 10.30
C PRO A 199 -39.34 13.51 10.48
N ASP A 200 -39.68 13.97 11.68
CA ASP A 200 -40.99 14.54 12.02
C ASP A 200 -41.02 16.08 11.95
N TRP A 201 -39.91 16.72 11.57
CA TRP A 201 -39.84 18.17 11.39
C TRP A 201 -40.42 18.54 10.03
N ALA A 202 -41.66 19.07 10.04
CA ALA A 202 -42.44 19.19 8.80
C ALA A 202 -41.75 20.05 7.73
N LEU A 203 -41.08 21.15 8.12
CA LEU A 203 -40.39 22.01 7.17
C LEU A 203 -39.24 21.26 6.48
N THR A 204 -38.43 20.50 7.23
CA THR A 204 -37.28 19.76 6.67
C THR A 204 -37.76 18.69 5.68
N VAL A 205 -38.80 17.93 6.03
CA VAL A 205 -39.41 16.94 5.15
C VAL A 205 -39.90 17.57 3.85
N TRP A 206 -40.61 18.69 3.94
CA TRP A 206 -41.17 19.36 2.77
C TRP A 206 -40.10 20.03 1.90
N THR A 207 -39.06 20.62 2.50
CA THR A 207 -37.90 21.13 1.75
C THR A 207 -37.25 20.02 0.93
N VAL A 208 -37.06 18.83 1.51
CA VAL A 208 -36.52 17.67 0.78
C VAL A 208 -37.49 17.19 -0.31
N GLN A 209 -38.79 17.14 -0.04
CA GLN A 209 -39.77 16.75 -1.06
C GLN A 209 -39.81 17.72 -2.25
N LEU A 210 -39.75 19.03 -2.00
CA LEU A 210 -39.65 20.04 -3.05
C LEU A 210 -38.39 19.86 -3.89
N TYR A 211 -37.27 19.48 -3.26
CA TYR A 211 -36.04 19.13 -3.97
C TYR A 211 -36.23 17.90 -4.87
N CYS A 212 -36.66 16.78 -4.28
CA CYS A 212 -36.74 15.48 -4.95
C CYS A 212 -37.73 15.49 -6.13
N ARG A 213 -38.69 16.41 -6.16
CA ARG A 213 -39.58 16.61 -7.32
C ARG A 213 -38.86 17.16 -8.55
N ASN A 214 -37.83 17.98 -8.34
CA ASN A 214 -37.12 18.67 -9.41
C ASN A 214 -35.80 18.01 -9.77
N ARG A 215 -35.26 17.16 -8.89
CA ARG A 215 -33.95 16.50 -9.05
C ARG A 215 -33.91 15.13 -8.40
N SER A 216 -33.06 14.25 -8.93
CA SER A 216 -32.76 12.97 -8.30
C SER A 216 -31.95 13.19 -7.02
N ALA A 217 -32.47 12.71 -5.89
CA ALA A 217 -31.76 12.68 -4.61
C ALA A 217 -32.17 11.46 -3.79
N THR A 218 -31.30 11.04 -2.90
CA THR A 218 -31.61 9.99 -1.92
C THR A 218 -31.90 10.63 -0.57
N VAL A 219 -32.84 10.06 0.18
CA VAL A 219 -33.21 10.53 1.52
C VAL A 219 -32.89 9.44 2.53
N TRP A 220 -32.11 9.81 3.53
CA TRP A 220 -31.74 9.01 4.69
C TRP A 220 -32.44 9.56 5.92
N ARG A 221 -33.06 8.70 6.72
CA ARG A 221 -33.73 9.08 7.98
C ARG A 221 -33.03 8.44 9.18
N GLY A 222 -32.91 9.18 10.28
CA GLY A 222 -32.47 8.65 11.57
C GLY A 222 -31.16 9.24 12.09
N VAL A 223 -30.02 8.70 11.67
CA VAL A 223 -28.72 9.14 12.24
C VAL A 223 -28.28 10.49 11.66
N GLY A 224 -27.53 11.28 12.44
CA GLY A 224 -26.98 12.57 12.01
C GLY A 224 -25.96 12.44 10.86
N VAL A 225 -25.53 13.58 10.31
CA VAL A 225 -24.62 13.66 9.15
C VAL A 225 -23.31 12.93 9.43
N GLU A 226 -22.69 13.14 10.59
CA GLU A 226 -21.39 12.55 10.92
C GLU A 226 -21.41 11.02 10.91
N GLU A 227 -22.44 10.43 11.51
CA GLU A 227 -22.62 8.98 11.52
C GLU A 227 -22.98 8.46 10.12
N THR A 228 -23.70 9.24 9.31
CA THR A 228 -23.97 8.90 7.91
C THR A 228 -22.68 8.90 7.09
N VAL A 229 -21.83 9.93 7.22
CA VAL A 229 -20.50 10.02 6.58
C VAL A 229 -19.66 8.81 6.97
N ARG A 230 -19.60 8.48 8.27
CA ARG A 230 -18.86 7.33 8.79
C ARG A 230 -19.37 6.01 8.20
N ARG A 231 -20.68 5.83 8.11
CA ARG A 231 -21.30 4.64 7.50
C ARG A 231 -21.00 4.54 6.02
N LEU A 232 -21.17 5.62 5.25
CA LEU A 232 -20.88 5.61 3.81
C LEU A 232 -19.42 5.29 3.53
N SER A 233 -18.50 5.87 4.31
CA SER A 233 -17.06 5.61 4.18
C SER A 233 -16.70 4.15 4.47
N ARG A 234 -17.44 3.50 5.40
CA ARG A 234 -17.29 2.07 5.73
C ARG A 234 -17.92 1.12 4.72
N THR A 235 -18.99 1.53 4.04
CA THR A 235 -19.76 0.60 3.19
C THR A 235 -19.41 0.69 1.71
N ARG A 236 -18.62 1.68 1.30
CA ARG A 236 -18.28 1.85 -0.11
C ARG A 236 -17.16 0.89 -0.50
N PRO A 237 -17.39 0.00 -1.48
CA PRO A 237 -16.30 -0.82 -2.03
C PRO A 237 -15.30 0.05 -2.80
N LEU A 238 -14.05 -0.39 -2.87
CA LEU A 238 -13.03 0.18 -3.73
C LEU A 238 -13.48 0.14 -5.20
N ASP A 239 -13.38 1.26 -5.90
CA ASP A 239 -13.67 1.31 -7.34
C ASP A 239 -12.53 0.63 -8.12
N ARG A 240 -11.28 0.75 -7.63
CA ARG A 240 -10.06 0.24 -8.27
C ARG A 240 -9.23 -0.63 -7.33
N PRO A 241 -8.49 -1.61 -7.85
CA PRO A 241 -7.60 -2.42 -7.04
C PRO A 241 -6.36 -1.64 -6.59
N TYR A 242 -5.91 -1.93 -5.38
CA TYR A 242 -4.67 -1.41 -4.80
C TYR A 242 -3.60 -2.48 -4.94
N HIS A 243 -2.44 -2.09 -5.47
CA HIS A 243 -1.32 -2.99 -5.71
C HIS A 243 -0.08 -2.52 -4.95
N LEU A 244 0.57 -3.45 -4.25
CA LEU A 244 1.94 -3.24 -3.78
C LEU A 244 2.88 -3.47 -4.97
N VAL A 245 3.67 -2.47 -5.34
CA VAL A 245 4.61 -2.58 -6.45
C VAL A 245 5.96 -3.04 -5.94
N LEU A 246 6.42 -4.14 -6.51
CA LEU A 246 7.70 -4.80 -6.22
C LEU A 246 8.57 -4.77 -7.47
N ALA A 247 9.88 -4.99 -7.35
CA ALA A 247 10.72 -5.26 -8.51
C ALA A 247 10.96 -6.76 -8.60
N ASP A 248 10.78 -7.31 -9.78
CA ASP A 248 11.24 -8.64 -10.11
C ASP A 248 12.38 -8.53 -11.11
N ALA A 249 13.42 -9.34 -10.94
CA ALA A 249 14.47 -9.42 -11.96
C ALA A 249 14.08 -10.54 -12.91
N ASP A 250 13.93 -10.22 -14.19
CA ASP A 250 13.73 -11.27 -15.19
C ASP A 250 15.01 -12.14 -15.35
N ALA A 251 14.92 -13.15 -16.21
CA ALA A 251 16.04 -14.03 -16.52
C ALA A 251 17.26 -13.27 -17.08
N ASP A 252 17.04 -12.11 -17.70
CA ASP A 252 18.04 -11.24 -18.32
C ASP A 252 18.63 -10.24 -17.31
N GLY A 253 18.25 -10.37 -16.03
CA GLY A 253 18.69 -9.54 -14.92
C GLY A 253 18.09 -8.15 -14.91
N VAL A 254 17.20 -7.83 -15.86
CA VAL A 254 16.53 -6.54 -15.95
C VAL A 254 15.48 -6.50 -14.85
N SER A 255 15.60 -5.52 -13.96
CA SER A 255 14.60 -5.29 -12.93
C SER A 255 13.36 -4.67 -13.58
N ARG A 256 12.23 -5.35 -13.49
CA ARG A 256 10.91 -4.89 -13.93
C ARG A 256 10.04 -4.66 -12.72
N LEU A 257 9.20 -3.64 -12.77
CA LEU A 257 8.22 -3.41 -11.71
C LEU A 257 7.01 -4.31 -11.95
N VAL A 258 6.65 -5.05 -10.91
CA VAL A 258 5.55 -6.01 -10.89
C VAL A 258 4.54 -5.55 -9.83
N PRO A 259 3.27 -5.31 -10.21
CA PRO A 259 2.22 -5.00 -9.26
C PRO A 259 1.73 -6.30 -8.61
N VAL A 260 1.69 -6.35 -7.29
CA VAL A 260 1.13 -7.45 -6.50
C VAL A 260 -0.17 -6.99 -5.87
N LEU A 261 -1.27 -7.68 -6.17
CA LEU A 261 -2.59 -7.30 -5.70
C LEU A 261 -2.68 -7.37 -4.17
N ALA A 262 -2.92 -6.21 -3.54
CA ALA A 262 -3.14 -6.09 -2.10
C ALA A 262 -4.64 -6.08 -1.79
N PHE A 263 -5.41 -5.19 -2.44
CA PHE A 263 -6.86 -5.10 -2.27
C PHE A 263 -7.54 -5.12 -3.65
N PRO A 264 -8.38 -6.12 -3.98
CA PRO A 264 -9.15 -6.12 -5.22
C PRO A 264 -10.17 -4.98 -5.27
N SER A 265 -10.57 -4.60 -6.50
CA SER A 265 -11.80 -3.82 -6.71
C SER A 265 -12.98 -4.55 -6.05
N GLY A 266 -13.89 -3.82 -5.43
CA GLY A 266 -14.96 -4.40 -4.63
C GLY A 266 -14.64 -4.56 -3.14
N THR A 267 -13.37 -4.42 -2.71
CA THR A 267 -13.01 -4.53 -1.28
C THR A 267 -13.70 -3.44 -0.47
N VAL A 268 -14.34 -3.80 0.64
CA VAL A 268 -15.01 -2.86 1.54
C VAL A 268 -14.15 -2.65 2.79
N PRO A 269 -13.77 -1.41 3.16
CA PRO A 269 -13.02 -1.15 4.39
C PRO A 269 -13.88 -1.34 5.67
N PRO A 270 -13.29 -1.72 6.82
CA PRO A 270 -11.87 -1.97 7.02
C PRO A 270 -11.43 -3.31 6.44
N ALA A 271 -10.24 -3.35 5.86
CA ALA A 271 -9.68 -4.56 5.26
C ALA A 271 -8.19 -4.69 5.58
N VAL A 272 -7.72 -5.94 5.68
CA VAL A 272 -6.31 -6.26 5.90
C VAL A 272 -5.82 -7.17 4.79
N ALA A 273 -4.69 -6.80 4.20
CA ALA A 273 -4.00 -7.59 3.20
C ALA A 273 -2.60 -7.92 3.73
N VAL A 274 -2.19 -9.17 3.57
CA VAL A 274 -0.83 -9.61 3.93
C VAL A 274 -0.14 -10.08 2.66
N VAL A 275 0.93 -9.38 2.28
CA VAL A 275 1.68 -9.63 1.05
C VAL A 275 3.07 -10.17 1.40
N PRO A 276 3.45 -11.37 0.92
CA PRO A 276 4.78 -11.91 1.14
C PRO A 276 5.80 -11.20 0.23
N VAL A 277 6.88 -10.72 0.83
CA VAL A 277 7.89 -9.89 0.19
C VAL A 277 9.27 -10.50 0.42
N ALA A 278 9.97 -10.85 -0.66
CA ALA A 278 11.30 -11.45 -0.62
C ALA A 278 12.39 -10.39 -0.81
N VAL A 279 13.37 -10.35 0.09
CA VAL A 279 14.50 -9.42 0.03
C VAL A 279 15.75 -10.18 -0.39
N PRO A 280 16.37 -9.84 -1.53
CA PRO A 280 17.61 -10.49 -1.94
C PRO A 280 18.73 -10.35 -0.90
N PRO A 281 19.62 -11.35 -0.76
CA PRO A 281 20.79 -11.22 0.10
C PRO A 281 21.70 -10.08 -0.39
N GLY A 282 22.31 -9.35 0.55
CA GLY A 282 23.23 -8.24 0.25
C GLY A 282 22.58 -6.86 0.16
N ILE A 283 21.25 -6.78 0.11
CA ILE A 283 20.53 -5.52 0.23
C ILE A 283 20.69 -4.93 1.64
N ARG A 284 20.98 -3.63 1.74
CA ARG A 284 21.13 -2.89 2.99
C ARG A 284 20.24 -1.64 2.98
N GLY A 285 19.66 -1.31 4.13
CA GLY A 285 18.83 -0.12 4.30
C GLY A 285 17.34 -0.35 4.01
N PRO A 286 16.52 0.71 4.14
CA PRO A 286 15.08 0.63 3.95
C PRO A 286 14.70 0.44 2.47
N LEU A 287 13.69 -0.39 2.23
CA LEU A 287 13.16 -0.72 0.91
C LEU A 287 11.97 0.19 0.60
N ALA A 288 11.94 0.77 -0.59
CA ALA A 288 10.76 1.49 -1.06
C ALA A 288 9.66 0.48 -1.39
N LEU A 289 8.46 0.72 -0.85
CA LEU A 289 7.30 -0.15 -1.01
C LEU A 289 6.08 0.69 -1.44
N PRO A 290 6.04 1.12 -2.72
CA PRO A 290 4.94 1.90 -3.26
C PRO A 290 3.65 1.10 -3.39
N VAL A 291 2.54 1.69 -2.97
CA VAL A 291 1.19 1.20 -3.24
C VAL A 291 0.54 2.08 -4.28
N MET A 292 0.08 1.45 -5.35
CA MET A 292 -0.34 2.08 -6.59
C MET A 292 -1.74 1.62 -6.99
N LEU A 293 -2.45 2.49 -7.69
CA LEU A 293 -3.60 2.11 -8.50
C LEU A 293 -3.10 1.75 -9.89
N CYS A 294 -3.00 0.46 -10.15
CA CYS A 294 -2.72 -0.05 -11.49
C CYS A 294 -4.06 -0.22 -12.20
N GLN A 295 -4.18 0.30 -13.41
CA GLN A 295 -5.40 0.07 -14.19
C GLN A 295 -5.42 -1.38 -14.68
N ASP A 296 -6.49 -2.11 -14.36
CA ASP A 296 -6.75 -3.45 -14.90
C ASP A 296 -7.00 -3.35 -16.42
N SER A 297 -5.94 -3.44 -17.21
CA SER A 297 -6.10 -3.68 -18.64
C SER A 297 -6.21 -5.19 -18.86
N HIS A 298 -7.42 -5.63 -19.19
CA HIS A 298 -7.73 -6.95 -19.77
C HIS A 298 -7.03 -7.22 -21.13
N GLY A 299 -5.87 -6.64 -21.39
CA GLY A 299 -5.09 -6.84 -22.61
C GLY A 299 -3.61 -6.93 -22.28
N GLU A 300 -2.94 -7.93 -22.84
CA GLU A 300 -1.55 -8.35 -22.60
C GLU A 300 -0.45 -7.29 -22.88
N GLY A 301 -0.82 -6.02 -23.08
CA GLY A 301 0.12 -4.91 -23.17
C GLY A 301 0.51 -4.42 -21.78
N GLN A 302 1.76 -4.63 -21.38
CA GLN A 302 2.35 -3.98 -20.22
C GLN A 302 2.27 -2.46 -20.41
N ARG A 303 1.32 -1.80 -19.72
CA ARG A 303 1.15 -0.34 -19.76
C ARG A 303 2.38 0.38 -19.21
N ASP A 304 2.56 1.63 -19.63
CA ASP A 304 3.64 2.48 -19.14
C ASP A 304 3.51 2.66 -17.62
N VAL A 305 4.50 2.17 -16.86
CA VAL A 305 4.58 2.26 -15.40
C VAL A 305 4.53 3.70 -14.89
N ARG A 306 4.78 4.69 -15.75
CA ARG A 306 4.63 6.13 -15.47
C ARG A 306 3.18 6.57 -15.30
N GLU A 307 2.23 5.82 -15.82
CA GLU A 307 0.79 6.12 -15.71
C GLU A 307 0.17 5.58 -14.41
N TRP A 308 0.92 4.82 -13.62
CA TRP A 308 0.45 4.31 -12.33
C TRP A 308 0.32 5.45 -11.33
N LEU A 309 -0.78 5.42 -10.58
CA LEU A 309 -1.13 6.48 -9.65
C LEU A 309 -0.73 6.09 -8.22
N PRO A 310 0.14 6.87 -7.55
CA PRO A 310 0.56 6.56 -6.19
C PRO A 310 -0.55 6.84 -5.19
N VAL A 311 -0.96 5.80 -4.46
CA VAL A 311 -1.81 5.93 -3.27
C VAL A 311 -0.94 6.31 -2.08
N ARG A 312 0.14 5.57 -1.88
CA ARG A 312 1.08 5.75 -0.78
C ARG A 312 2.45 5.24 -1.19
N ILE A 313 3.48 6.00 -0.88
CA ILE A 313 4.86 5.56 -1.01
C ILE A 313 5.48 5.64 0.38
N GLY A 314 6.07 4.55 0.83
CA GLY A 314 6.81 4.53 2.08
C GLY A 314 7.93 3.53 2.02
N SER A 315 8.67 3.44 3.13
CA SER A 315 9.88 2.63 3.20
C SER A 315 9.86 1.73 4.43
N ALA A 316 10.45 0.53 4.32
CA ALA A 316 10.52 -0.41 5.44
C ALA A 316 11.87 -1.14 5.48
N GLU A 317 12.40 -1.34 6.68
CA GLU A 317 13.54 -2.22 6.90
C GLU A 317 13.07 -3.68 6.97
N LEU A 318 13.42 -4.46 5.95
CA LEU A 318 13.09 -5.88 5.87
C LEU A 318 14.38 -6.74 5.96
N PRO A 319 14.33 -7.95 6.56
CA PRO A 319 15.51 -8.79 6.72
C PRO A 319 16.08 -9.25 5.36
N ALA A 320 17.36 -8.94 5.10
CA ALA A 320 18.02 -9.36 3.86
C ALA A 320 18.16 -10.89 3.76
N GLY A 321 17.98 -11.44 2.56
CA GLY A 321 18.14 -12.87 2.28
C GLY A 321 16.98 -13.75 2.76
N GLY A 322 15.82 -13.16 3.08
CA GLY A 322 14.63 -13.87 3.53
C GLY A 322 13.34 -13.35 2.90
N THR A 323 12.23 -13.98 3.29
CA THR A 323 10.87 -13.51 2.99
C THR A 323 10.28 -12.94 4.28
N ASP A 324 9.68 -11.76 4.20
CA ASP A 324 8.90 -11.15 5.29
C ASP A 324 7.46 -10.89 4.83
N MET A 325 6.54 -10.68 5.77
CA MET A 325 5.13 -10.44 5.51
C MET A 325 4.81 -8.97 5.72
N VAL A 326 4.52 -8.25 4.63
CA VAL A 326 4.09 -6.86 4.69
C VAL A 326 2.58 -6.83 4.93
N THR A 327 2.17 -6.28 6.07
CA THR A 327 0.75 -6.15 6.44
C THR A 327 0.26 -4.76 6.10
N MET A 328 -0.72 -4.68 5.21
CA MET A 328 -1.38 -3.46 4.77
C MET A 328 -2.78 -3.41 5.39
N ARG A 329 -3.17 -2.28 5.97
CA ARG A 329 -4.50 -2.07 6.54
C ARG A 329 -5.17 -0.88 5.89
N LEU A 330 -6.34 -1.13 5.30
CA LEU A 330 -7.25 -0.12 4.81
C LEU A 330 -8.25 0.18 5.93
N SER A 331 -8.18 1.37 6.51
CA SER A 331 -9.06 1.77 7.61
C SER A 331 -10.48 2.09 7.12
N SER A 332 -11.42 2.19 8.06
CA SER A 332 -12.81 2.60 7.76
C SER A 332 -12.96 3.99 7.13
N SER A 333 -11.94 4.85 7.25
CA SER A 333 -11.91 6.18 6.60
C SER A 333 -11.26 6.12 5.21
N GLY A 334 -10.93 4.93 4.71
CA GLY A 334 -10.19 4.74 3.47
C GLY A 334 -8.70 5.06 3.55
N THR A 335 -8.18 5.42 4.73
CA THR A 335 -6.75 5.66 4.91
C THR A 335 -5.99 4.35 4.88
N LEU A 336 -5.03 4.23 3.96
CA LEU A 336 -4.11 3.10 3.88
C LEU A 336 -2.92 3.29 4.83
N SER A 337 -2.70 2.28 5.67
CA SER A 337 -1.53 2.16 6.54
C SER A 337 -0.82 0.84 6.29
N ILE A 338 0.48 0.80 6.54
CA ILE A 338 1.30 -0.39 6.31
C ILE A 338 2.22 -0.55 7.51
N ASP A 339 2.30 -1.76 8.05
CA ASP A 339 3.08 -2.03 9.25
C ASP A 339 4.57 -1.81 9.01
N ARG A 340 5.24 -1.18 9.99
CA ARG A 340 6.68 -0.85 9.96
C ARG A 340 7.10 0.11 8.83
N PHE A 341 6.15 0.82 8.23
CA PHE A 341 6.46 1.85 7.24
C PHE A 341 6.94 3.14 7.90
N GLY A 342 8.12 3.59 7.50
CA GLY A 342 8.55 4.98 7.60
C GLY A 342 8.11 5.79 6.37
N ASP A 343 8.37 7.09 6.45
CA ASP A 343 8.19 7.98 5.30
C ASP A 343 9.23 7.67 4.22
N GLU A 344 8.81 7.74 2.95
CA GLU A 344 9.71 7.72 1.81
C GLU A 344 9.73 9.12 1.23
N HIS A 345 10.92 9.73 1.19
CA HIS A 345 11.08 11.10 0.71
C HIS A 345 11.06 11.18 -0.82
N ARG A 346 11.30 10.05 -1.49
CA ARG A 346 11.36 9.98 -2.95
C ARG A 346 9.98 9.87 -3.57
N GLY A 347 9.78 10.62 -4.65
CA GLY A 347 8.57 10.53 -5.47
C GLY A 347 8.58 9.32 -6.41
N TRP A 348 7.42 8.97 -6.97
CA TRP A 348 7.32 7.89 -7.95
C TRP A 348 8.25 8.04 -9.17
N PRO A 349 8.39 9.24 -9.79
CA PRO A 349 9.32 9.41 -10.92
C PRO A 349 10.78 9.12 -10.56
N GLU A 350 11.22 9.46 -9.34
CA GLU A 350 12.58 9.21 -8.86
C GLU A 350 12.82 7.72 -8.64
N LEU A 351 11.84 7.02 -8.06
CA LEU A 351 11.86 5.58 -7.90
C LEU A 351 11.90 4.85 -9.26
N LEU A 352 11.15 5.32 -10.26
CA LEU A 352 11.18 4.78 -11.62
C LEU A 352 12.55 4.98 -12.30
N ALA A 353 13.14 6.16 -12.16
CA ALA A 353 14.47 6.46 -12.73
C ALA A 353 15.54 5.52 -12.16
N ALA A 354 15.42 5.15 -10.88
CA ALA A 354 16.28 4.19 -10.23
C ALA A 354 16.16 2.76 -10.79
N VAL A 355 14.98 2.32 -11.21
CA VAL A 355 14.78 0.98 -11.81
C VAL A 355 15.28 0.92 -13.26
N GLY A 356 15.17 2.03 -13.99
CA GLY A 356 15.53 2.13 -15.41
C GLY A 356 17.04 2.22 -15.70
N ALA A 357 17.89 2.35 -14.69
CA ALA A 357 19.34 2.23 -14.85
C ALA A 357 19.67 0.75 -15.11
N GLY A 358 19.76 0.37 -16.39
CA GLY A 358 19.81 -1.03 -16.87
C GLY A 358 20.78 -1.96 -16.13
N SER A 359 20.55 -3.28 -16.27
CA SER A 359 21.30 -4.34 -15.59
C SER A 359 22.79 -4.01 -15.49
N PRO A 360 23.32 -3.77 -14.28
CA PRO A 360 24.70 -3.38 -14.12
C PRO A 360 25.60 -4.48 -14.67
N ARG A 361 26.58 -4.06 -15.48
CA ARG A 361 27.60 -4.95 -16.05
C ARG A 361 28.24 -5.77 -14.94
N THR A 362 28.54 -7.03 -15.16
CA THR A 362 29.17 -7.91 -14.17
C THR A 362 30.58 -8.27 -14.60
N ASP A 363 31.52 -8.13 -13.70
CA ASP A 363 32.86 -8.66 -13.77
C ASP A 363 32.96 -9.84 -12.80
N LEU A 364 33.23 -11.02 -13.34
CA LEU A 364 33.39 -12.25 -12.60
C LEU A 364 34.83 -12.72 -12.71
N VAL A 365 35.51 -12.86 -11.58
CA VAL A 365 36.77 -13.61 -11.49
C VAL A 365 36.46 -15.01 -10.98
N LEU A 366 36.86 -16.04 -11.71
CA LEU A 366 36.76 -17.44 -11.31
C LEU A 366 38.17 -17.98 -11.04
N ALA A 367 38.54 -18.01 -9.76
CA ALA A 367 39.81 -18.50 -9.28
C ALA A 367 39.72 -19.99 -8.89
N ILE A 368 40.44 -20.88 -9.56
CA ILE A 368 40.33 -22.34 -9.40
C ILE A 368 41.67 -22.95 -9.00
N ASP A 369 41.66 -23.75 -7.93
CA ASP A 369 42.79 -24.61 -7.56
C ASP A 369 42.92 -25.75 -8.59
N ILE A 370 43.89 -25.62 -9.47
CA ILE A 370 44.17 -26.58 -10.54
C ILE A 370 45.18 -27.66 -10.12
N SER A 371 45.49 -27.77 -8.82
CA SER A 371 46.46 -28.74 -8.31
C SER A 371 45.84 -30.02 -7.72
N GLY A 372 46.54 -31.13 -7.94
CA GLY A 372 46.28 -32.42 -7.31
C GLY A 372 45.14 -33.24 -7.94
N ALA A 373 44.84 -34.38 -7.31
CA ALA A 373 43.94 -35.40 -7.87
C ALA A 373 42.49 -34.90 -8.10
N GLU A 374 42.07 -33.91 -7.33
CA GLU A 374 40.72 -33.33 -7.41
C GLU A 374 40.61 -32.18 -8.43
N ALA A 375 41.72 -31.70 -9.00
CA ALA A 375 41.74 -30.56 -9.92
C ALA A 375 40.77 -30.72 -11.10
N ALA A 376 40.65 -31.94 -11.64
CA ALA A 376 39.73 -32.24 -12.75
C ALA A 376 38.26 -31.97 -12.38
N GLU A 377 37.83 -32.36 -11.18
CA GLU A 377 36.47 -32.07 -10.70
C GLU A 377 36.26 -30.56 -10.53
N ARG A 378 37.30 -29.83 -10.11
CA ARG A 378 37.23 -28.37 -9.94
C ARG A 378 37.04 -27.63 -11.25
N LEU A 379 37.78 -28.05 -12.26
CA LEU A 379 37.63 -27.55 -13.62
C LEU A 379 36.24 -27.89 -14.19
N VAL A 380 35.72 -29.10 -13.94
CA VAL A 380 34.36 -29.50 -14.34
C VAL A 380 33.32 -28.58 -13.70
N LEU A 381 33.41 -28.31 -12.40
CA LEU A 381 32.50 -27.41 -11.70
C LEU A 381 32.56 -26.00 -12.27
N GLY A 382 33.76 -25.44 -12.48
CA GLY A 382 33.92 -24.13 -13.09
C GLY A 382 33.28 -24.03 -14.48
N ARG A 383 33.46 -25.06 -15.33
CA ARG A 383 32.82 -25.12 -16.65
C ARG A 383 31.29 -25.22 -16.56
N ALA A 384 30.77 -25.97 -15.58
CA ALA A 384 29.33 -26.09 -15.38
C ALA A 384 28.71 -24.75 -14.95
N VAL A 385 29.36 -24.02 -14.03
CA VAL A 385 28.91 -22.68 -13.60
C VAL A 385 28.89 -21.69 -14.77
N LEU A 386 29.95 -21.69 -15.60
CA LEU A 386 29.98 -20.84 -16.80
C LEU A 386 28.95 -21.25 -17.85
N GLY A 387 28.64 -22.55 -17.96
CA GLY A 387 27.56 -23.08 -18.79
C GLY A 387 26.21 -22.55 -18.35
N GLU A 388 25.88 -22.66 -17.06
CA GLU A 388 24.63 -22.12 -16.50
C GLU A 388 24.50 -20.60 -16.69
N LEU A 389 25.61 -19.86 -16.56
CA LEU A 389 25.62 -18.41 -16.85
C LEU A 389 25.37 -18.13 -18.35
N THR A 390 25.84 -19.01 -19.23
CA THR A 390 25.62 -18.92 -20.68
C THR A 390 24.16 -19.27 -21.02
N ASP A 391 23.62 -20.33 -20.44
CA ASP A 391 22.24 -20.80 -20.69
C ASP A 391 21.20 -19.83 -20.13
N ALA A 392 21.43 -19.29 -18.93
CA ALA A 392 20.62 -18.22 -18.35
C ALA A 392 20.60 -16.97 -19.24
N SER A 393 21.70 -16.71 -19.96
CA SER A 393 21.80 -15.61 -20.92
C SER A 393 21.20 -15.97 -22.29
N SER A 394 20.94 -17.24 -22.60
CA SER A 394 20.50 -17.64 -23.96
C SER A 394 18.99 -17.49 -24.18
N GLY A 395 18.22 -17.24 -23.10
CA GLY A 395 16.79 -16.99 -23.15
C GLY A 395 16.40 -15.66 -23.83
N SER A 396 17.23 -14.63 -23.64
CA SER A 396 17.22 -13.38 -24.41
C SER A 396 18.67 -12.92 -24.58
N GLN A 397 19.09 -12.72 -25.83
CA GLN A 397 20.48 -12.40 -26.18
C GLN A 397 21.06 -11.31 -25.25
N PRO A 398 22.07 -11.62 -24.41
CA PRO A 398 22.53 -10.69 -23.39
C PRO A 398 23.15 -9.49 -24.10
N ALA A 399 22.91 -8.29 -23.59
CA ALA A 399 23.53 -7.09 -24.15
C ALA A 399 25.06 -7.33 -24.20
N PRO A 400 25.71 -7.13 -25.36
CA PRO A 400 27.15 -7.29 -25.49
C PRO A 400 27.91 -6.54 -24.37
N GLY A 401 28.82 -7.24 -23.69
CA GLY A 401 29.56 -6.67 -22.56
C GLY A 401 28.78 -6.58 -21.24
N SER A 402 27.63 -7.24 -21.10
CA SER A 402 26.93 -7.37 -19.81
C SER A 402 27.71 -8.22 -18.80
N LEU A 403 28.52 -9.18 -19.24
CA LEU A 403 29.37 -10.02 -18.40
C LEU A 403 30.81 -10.03 -18.94
N ARG A 404 31.79 -9.91 -18.06
CA ARG A 404 33.22 -10.14 -18.35
C ARG A 404 33.73 -11.16 -17.35
N VAL A 405 34.47 -12.16 -17.83
CA VAL A 405 34.99 -13.24 -17.00
C VAL A 405 36.50 -13.23 -17.03
N VAL A 406 37.14 -13.32 -15.86
CA VAL A 406 38.58 -13.55 -15.72
C VAL A 406 38.78 -14.90 -15.07
N LEU A 407 39.55 -15.78 -15.68
CA LEU A 407 39.92 -17.08 -15.14
C LEU A 407 41.28 -16.96 -14.47
N VAL A 408 41.39 -17.44 -13.22
CA VAL A 408 42.64 -17.51 -12.47
C VAL A 408 42.89 -18.94 -12.01
N GLY A 409 43.81 -19.65 -12.66
CA GLY A 409 44.23 -20.99 -12.26
C GLY A 409 45.39 -20.87 -11.30
N TYR A 410 45.25 -21.35 -10.07
CA TYR A 410 46.32 -21.33 -9.08
C TYR A 410 46.70 -22.74 -8.63
N GLY A 411 47.99 -22.98 -8.42
CA GLY A 411 48.49 -24.25 -7.88
C GLY A 411 49.30 -24.06 -6.60
N GLN A 412 50.43 -24.76 -6.51
CA GLN A 412 51.17 -24.92 -5.26
C GLN A 412 52.62 -24.50 -5.43
N HIS A 413 53.23 -24.02 -4.35
CA HIS A 413 54.63 -23.62 -4.35
C HIS A 413 55.53 -24.80 -4.62
N ASP A 414 56.61 -24.56 -5.37
CA ASP A 414 57.71 -25.52 -5.43
C ASP A 414 58.57 -25.41 -4.18
N VAL A 415 58.18 -26.13 -3.15
CA VAL A 415 58.91 -26.16 -1.86
C VAL A 415 60.32 -26.75 -1.98
N ARG A 416 60.64 -27.46 -3.07
CA ARG A 416 61.97 -28.03 -3.30
C ARG A 416 62.96 -26.99 -3.86
N HIS A 417 62.45 -25.96 -4.52
CA HIS A 417 63.24 -24.91 -5.14
C HIS A 417 62.70 -23.52 -4.75
N PRO A 418 62.80 -23.11 -3.47
CA PRO A 418 62.18 -21.87 -2.98
C PRO A 418 62.70 -20.59 -3.64
N ARG A 419 63.88 -20.63 -4.29
CA ARG A 419 64.45 -19.49 -5.05
C ARG A 419 63.92 -19.40 -6.49
N ASP A 420 63.44 -20.51 -7.04
CA ASP A 420 62.88 -20.63 -8.39
C ASP A 420 61.38 -20.98 -8.34
N ALA A 421 60.75 -20.75 -7.19
CA ALA A 421 59.36 -21.10 -6.94
C ALA A 421 58.42 -20.16 -7.70
N GLU A 422 58.40 -20.29 -9.04
CA GLU A 422 57.30 -19.79 -9.84
C GLU A 422 56.02 -20.47 -9.35
N VAL A 423 55.11 -19.66 -8.81
CA VAL A 423 53.78 -20.14 -8.46
C VAL A 423 53.05 -20.37 -9.76
N PRO A 424 52.57 -21.59 -10.03
CA PRO A 424 51.82 -21.84 -11.24
C PRO A 424 50.51 -21.05 -11.17
N LEU A 425 50.49 -19.93 -11.90
CA LEU A 425 49.40 -19.00 -12.02
C LEU A 425 49.10 -18.81 -13.51
N VAL A 426 47.85 -19.07 -13.91
CA VAL A 426 47.35 -18.84 -15.27
C VAL A 426 46.23 -17.82 -15.19
N GLU A 427 46.36 -16.70 -15.89
CA GLU A 427 45.37 -15.63 -15.93
C GLU A 427 44.94 -15.36 -17.37
N LYS A 428 43.62 -15.35 -17.63
CA LYS A 428 43.03 -14.97 -18.92
C LYS A 428 41.70 -14.26 -18.73
N ALA A 429 41.45 -13.22 -19.53
CA ALA A 429 40.22 -12.43 -19.49
C ALA A 429 39.39 -12.62 -20.77
N PHE A 430 38.06 -12.61 -20.62
CA PHE A 430 37.09 -12.91 -21.66
C PHE A 430 35.88 -11.97 -21.54
N ASP A 431 35.31 -11.57 -22.68
CA ASP A 431 34.11 -10.74 -22.75
C ASP A 431 32.80 -11.57 -22.76
N SER A 432 32.89 -12.90 -22.62
CA SER A 432 31.74 -13.79 -22.53
C SER A 432 31.99 -15.00 -21.63
N ALA A 433 30.93 -15.54 -21.03
CA ALA A 433 31.00 -16.79 -20.26
C ALA A 433 31.28 -18.01 -21.14
N ALA A 434 30.76 -18.02 -22.38
CA ALA A 434 30.97 -19.10 -23.33
C ALA A 434 32.45 -19.25 -23.73
N ASP A 435 33.15 -18.13 -24.01
CA ASP A 435 34.57 -18.15 -24.36
C ASP A 435 35.43 -18.59 -23.15
N ALA A 436 35.10 -18.10 -21.96
CA ALA A 436 35.75 -18.53 -20.73
C ALA A 436 35.51 -20.03 -20.47
N GLN A 437 34.30 -20.53 -20.71
CA GLN A 437 33.97 -21.95 -20.57
C GLN A 437 34.79 -22.81 -21.54
N MET A 438 34.92 -22.37 -22.79
CA MET A 438 35.74 -23.02 -23.80
C MET A 438 37.21 -23.04 -23.39
N GLU A 439 37.77 -21.91 -22.96
CA GLU A 439 39.15 -21.82 -22.46
C GLU A 439 39.41 -22.79 -21.32
N LEU A 440 38.50 -22.84 -20.34
CA LEU A 440 38.65 -23.71 -19.18
C LEU A 440 38.66 -25.20 -19.56
N GLY A 441 38.14 -25.55 -20.74
CA GLY A 441 38.24 -26.88 -21.35
C GLY A 441 39.67 -27.30 -21.73
N PHE A 442 40.58 -26.34 -21.95
CA PHE A 442 41.98 -26.60 -22.30
C PHE A 442 42.92 -26.67 -21.09
N TRP A 443 42.45 -26.27 -19.90
CA TRP A 443 43.26 -26.27 -18.69
C TRP A 443 43.51 -27.70 -18.22
N LYS A 444 44.76 -27.95 -17.79
CA LYS A 444 45.20 -29.26 -17.31
C LYS A 444 45.48 -29.20 -15.82
N ALA A 445 45.12 -30.27 -15.12
CA ALA A 445 45.48 -30.47 -13.73
C ALA A 445 47.01 -30.46 -13.58
N LEU A 446 47.48 -29.74 -12.56
CA LEU A 446 48.88 -29.73 -12.15
C LEU A 446 49.14 -30.84 -11.11
N PRO A 447 50.37 -31.39 -11.08
CA PRO A 447 50.75 -32.35 -10.06
C PRO A 447 50.57 -31.79 -8.64
N ASN A 448 50.22 -32.67 -7.71
CA ASN A 448 50.19 -32.33 -6.29
C ASN A 448 51.62 -32.21 -5.75
N ARG A 449 52.01 -31.02 -5.32
CA ARG A 449 53.34 -30.71 -4.74
C ARG A 449 53.29 -30.55 -3.22
N ASP A 450 52.14 -30.20 -2.66
CA ASP A 450 51.93 -29.98 -1.23
C ASP A 450 50.57 -30.55 -0.80
N ASP A 451 50.48 -31.32 0.29
CA ASP A 451 49.18 -31.88 0.71
C ASP A 451 48.34 -30.91 1.54
N VAL A 452 48.97 -29.92 2.18
CA VAL A 452 48.41 -29.14 3.29
C VAL A 452 48.15 -27.67 2.96
N ALA A 453 48.64 -27.15 1.83
CA ALA A 453 48.40 -25.78 1.40
C ALA A 453 48.26 -25.61 -0.13
N ALA A 454 47.64 -24.52 -0.56
CA ALA A 454 47.55 -24.06 -1.94
C ALA A 454 47.84 -22.56 -2.03
N GLY A 455 48.28 -22.09 -3.20
CA GLY A 455 48.69 -20.70 -3.45
C GLY A 455 47.54 -19.70 -3.52
N VAL A 456 46.61 -19.75 -2.57
CA VAL A 456 45.43 -18.88 -2.51
C VAL A 456 45.84 -17.42 -2.32
N GLU A 457 46.91 -17.15 -1.56
CA GLU A 457 47.46 -15.81 -1.37
C GLU A 457 47.93 -15.19 -2.71
N HIS A 458 48.52 -15.99 -3.60
CA HIS A 458 48.93 -15.53 -4.93
C HIS A 458 47.74 -15.35 -5.86
N ALA A 459 46.71 -16.20 -5.74
CA ALA A 459 45.47 -16.03 -6.48
C ALA A 459 44.79 -14.70 -6.09
N LEU A 460 44.74 -14.37 -4.80
CA LEU A 460 44.21 -13.09 -4.30
C LEU A 460 45.00 -11.90 -4.85
N VAL A 461 46.33 -11.97 -4.90
CA VAL A 461 47.18 -10.95 -5.56
C VAL A 461 46.87 -10.82 -7.05
N ALA A 462 46.60 -11.93 -7.74
CA ALA A 462 46.20 -11.88 -9.15
C ALA A 462 44.84 -11.19 -9.30
N VAL A 463 43.87 -11.56 -8.47
CA VAL A 463 42.53 -10.94 -8.46
C VAL A 463 42.61 -9.45 -8.13
N SER A 464 43.49 -9.02 -7.21
CA SER A 464 43.67 -7.60 -6.86
C SER A 464 44.30 -6.76 -7.98
N LYS A 465 44.88 -7.40 -9.00
CA LYS A 465 45.43 -6.72 -10.18
C LYS A 465 44.45 -6.64 -11.35
N VAL A 466 43.29 -7.30 -11.25
CA VAL A 466 42.25 -7.25 -12.28
C VAL A 466 41.74 -5.82 -12.43
N ILE A 467 41.72 -5.31 -13.67
CA ILE A 467 41.18 -3.99 -13.97
C ILE A 467 39.66 -4.08 -14.02
N TRP A 468 38.99 -3.90 -12.89
CA TRP A 468 37.52 -3.88 -12.78
C TRP A 468 36.90 -2.71 -13.55
N ARG A 469 35.82 -2.97 -14.29
CA ARG A 469 35.11 -1.92 -15.02
C ARG A 469 34.47 -0.94 -14.01
N PRO A 470 34.48 0.36 -14.32
CA PRO A 470 33.70 1.32 -13.56
C PRO A 470 32.23 0.88 -13.53
N THR A 471 31.58 1.03 -12.37
CA THR A 471 30.16 0.69 -12.12
C THR A 471 29.74 -0.76 -12.38
N ALA A 472 30.67 -1.65 -12.75
CA ALA A 472 30.38 -3.07 -12.86
C ALA A 472 30.29 -3.73 -11.48
N ARG A 473 29.41 -4.71 -11.37
CA ARG A 473 29.36 -5.68 -10.26
C ARG A 473 30.69 -6.44 -10.24
N ARG A 474 31.34 -6.57 -9.09
CA ARG A 474 32.64 -7.23 -8.99
C ARG A 474 32.51 -8.46 -8.11
N VAL A 475 32.65 -9.64 -8.68
CA VAL A 475 32.53 -10.91 -7.95
C VAL A 475 33.79 -11.73 -8.17
N ALA A 476 34.38 -12.26 -7.11
CA ALA A 476 35.48 -13.21 -7.15
C ALA A 476 35.05 -14.53 -6.51
N VAL A 477 35.04 -15.60 -7.30
CA VAL A 477 34.69 -16.95 -6.86
C VAL A 477 35.95 -17.78 -6.73
N PHE A 478 36.27 -18.23 -5.53
CA PHE A 478 37.39 -19.11 -5.24
C PHE A 478 36.92 -20.55 -5.09
N VAL A 479 37.40 -21.42 -5.98
CA VAL A 479 37.09 -22.84 -6.00
C VAL A 479 38.33 -23.61 -5.56
N GLY A 480 38.26 -24.30 -4.42
CA GLY A 480 39.43 -24.97 -3.87
C GLY A 480 39.13 -25.88 -2.68
N GLY A 481 40.17 -26.34 -2.00
CA GLY A 481 39.99 -27.19 -0.82
C GLY A 481 41.02 -26.99 0.28
N LYS A 482 42.26 -26.68 -0.10
CA LYS A 482 43.38 -26.45 0.82
C LYS A 482 43.44 -24.99 1.30
N PRO A 483 43.96 -24.70 2.50
CA PRO A 483 44.16 -23.34 2.97
C PRO A 483 45.28 -22.60 2.19
N PRO A 484 45.34 -21.25 2.27
CA PRO A 484 46.51 -20.45 1.86
C PRO A 484 47.76 -20.88 2.62
N TYR A 485 48.95 -20.65 2.04
CA TYR A 485 50.21 -20.81 2.77
C TYR A 485 50.32 -19.78 3.90
N PRO A 486 50.96 -20.12 5.05
CA PRO A 486 51.11 -19.17 6.14
C PRO A 486 52.16 -18.10 5.79
N VAL A 487 52.04 -16.91 6.39
CA VAL A 487 52.98 -15.80 6.17
C VAL A 487 54.35 -16.10 6.79
N ALA A 488 54.33 -16.70 7.98
CA ALA A 488 55.51 -17.07 8.76
C ALA A 488 55.45 -18.56 9.13
N GLN A 489 56.61 -19.15 9.40
CA GLN A 489 56.70 -20.53 9.84
C GLN A 489 56.13 -20.67 11.27
N ASP A 490 55.11 -21.51 11.41
CA ASP A 490 54.65 -22.01 12.70
C ASP A 490 55.32 -23.38 12.96
N PRO A 491 55.96 -23.61 14.12
CA PRO A 491 56.53 -24.91 14.48
C PRO A 491 55.54 -26.09 14.46
N PHE A 492 54.24 -25.81 14.57
CA PHE A 492 53.16 -26.80 14.59
C PHE A 492 52.40 -26.91 13.26
N ASP A 493 52.70 -26.06 12.27
CA ASP A 493 52.10 -26.13 10.94
C ASP A 493 53.05 -26.89 9.98
N PRO A 494 52.60 -28.01 9.37
CA PRO A 494 53.40 -28.75 8.39
C PRO A 494 53.64 -27.99 7.08
N ALA A 495 52.87 -26.93 6.79
CA ALA A 495 53.09 -26.11 5.60
C ALA A 495 54.28 -25.18 5.80
N LEU A 496 55.15 -25.11 4.79
CA LEU A 496 56.17 -24.05 4.73
C LEU A 496 55.50 -22.71 4.46
N PRO A 497 56.06 -21.58 4.91
CA PRO A 497 55.51 -20.27 4.61
C PRO A 497 55.53 -19.96 3.12
N CYS A 498 54.64 -19.05 2.70
CA CYS A 498 54.68 -18.45 1.38
C CYS A 498 56.09 -17.89 1.10
N PRO A 499 56.76 -18.27 0.00
CA PRO A 499 58.12 -17.78 -0.32
C PRO A 499 58.19 -16.24 -0.41
N GLN A 500 57.09 -15.61 -0.82
CA GLN A 500 56.94 -14.16 -0.93
C GLN A 500 56.37 -13.50 0.34
N ARG A 501 56.07 -14.29 1.38
CA ARG A 501 55.46 -13.83 2.65
C ARG A 501 54.18 -12.99 2.45
N LEU A 502 53.39 -13.33 1.43
CA LEU A 502 52.11 -12.68 1.17
C LEU A 502 51.11 -13.04 2.27
N ASP A 503 50.47 -12.05 2.88
CA ASP A 503 49.32 -12.26 3.74
C ASP A 503 48.03 -12.22 2.92
N TRP A 504 47.33 -13.35 2.86
CA TRP A 504 46.09 -13.45 2.12
C TRP A 504 44.99 -12.55 2.71
N ARG A 505 45.05 -12.21 4.01
CA ARG A 505 44.04 -11.34 4.64
C ARG A 505 44.11 -9.93 4.11
N ASP A 506 45.31 -9.37 4.00
CA ASP A 506 45.54 -8.03 3.47
C ASP A 506 44.92 -7.87 2.08
N TYR A 507 45.10 -8.86 1.20
CA TYR A 507 44.54 -8.83 -0.16
C TYR A 507 43.03 -9.11 -0.19
N ALA A 508 42.52 -9.96 0.69
CA ALA A 508 41.07 -10.17 0.81
C ALA A 508 40.36 -8.89 1.29
N ASP A 509 40.94 -8.19 2.26
CA ASP A 509 40.42 -6.93 2.78
C ASP A 509 40.56 -5.80 1.75
N GLN A 510 41.67 -5.74 1.02
CA GLN A 510 41.82 -4.83 -0.11
C GLN A 510 40.69 -5.04 -1.14
N LEU A 511 40.46 -6.28 -1.57
CA LEU A 511 39.39 -6.60 -2.54
C LEU A 511 38.01 -6.19 -2.03
N ARG A 512 37.70 -6.41 -0.75
CA ARG A 512 36.43 -5.97 -0.15
C ARG A 512 36.31 -4.45 -0.11
N ASN A 513 37.38 -3.75 0.24
CA ASN A 513 37.44 -2.29 0.23
C ASN A 513 37.25 -1.73 -1.19
N ASP A 514 37.72 -2.47 -2.20
CA ASP A 514 37.49 -2.19 -3.62
C ASP A 514 36.08 -2.61 -4.11
N GLY A 515 35.20 -3.05 -3.20
CA GLY A 515 33.82 -3.43 -3.50
C GLY A 515 33.65 -4.78 -4.18
N VAL A 516 34.63 -5.68 -4.05
CA VAL A 516 34.57 -7.04 -4.62
C VAL A 516 33.87 -8.00 -3.66
N SER A 517 32.86 -8.70 -4.15
CA SER A 517 32.19 -9.80 -3.44
C SER A 517 32.96 -11.10 -3.60
N ILE A 518 33.50 -11.65 -2.51
CA ILE A 518 34.26 -12.90 -2.47
C ILE A 518 33.34 -14.06 -2.08
N VAL A 519 33.23 -15.03 -2.97
CA VAL A 519 32.49 -16.28 -2.77
C VAL A 519 33.48 -17.44 -2.77
N VAL A 520 33.28 -18.42 -1.90
CA VAL A 520 34.14 -19.59 -1.84
C VAL A 520 33.34 -20.88 -2.03
N VAL A 521 33.89 -21.80 -2.83
CA VAL A 521 33.33 -23.12 -3.11
C VAL A 521 34.38 -24.15 -2.72
N GLN A 522 34.09 -24.88 -1.65
CA GLN A 522 35.08 -25.72 -1.00
C GLN A 522 34.74 -27.21 -1.04
N LYS A 523 35.73 -28.03 -1.43
CA LYS A 523 35.75 -29.46 -1.14
C LYS A 523 36.78 -29.71 -0.06
N PRO A 524 36.44 -30.34 1.07
CA PRO A 524 37.45 -30.80 2.01
C PRO A 524 38.43 -31.73 1.28
N PRO A 525 39.75 -31.48 1.34
CA PRO A 525 40.72 -32.38 0.73
C PRO A 525 40.62 -33.76 1.39
N GLY A 526 40.81 -34.82 0.60
CA GLY A 526 40.78 -36.21 1.07
C GLY A 526 41.93 -36.61 2.00
N TRP A 527 42.23 -35.82 3.04
CA TRP A 527 43.29 -36.07 4.01
C TRP A 527 43.05 -37.37 4.78
N ARG A 528 43.81 -38.42 4.43
CA ARG A 528 43.78 -39.71 5.15
C ARG A 528 44.64 -39.61 6.42
N HIS A 529 44.04 -39.16 7.52
CA HIS A 529 44.52 -39.16 8.92
C HIS A 529 46.03 -39.34 9.21
N ARG A 530 46.69 -38.28 9.72
CA ARG A 530 47.80 -38.35 10.71
C ARG A 530 47.79 -37.06 11.55
N GLY A 531 48.05 -37.14 12.86
CA GLY A 531 47.96 -36.01 13.82
C GLY A 531 48.76 -34.73 13.50
N ARG A 532 49.56 -34.72 12.42
CA ARG A 532 50.28 -33.55 11.89
C ARG A 532 49.44 -32.61 11.02
N ILE A 533 48.21 -32.97 10.66
CA ILE A 533 47.36 -32.17 9.75
C ILE A 533 46.33 -31.30 10.53
N ARG A 534 46.30 -31.39 11.86
CA ARG A 534 45.31 -30.65 12.68
C ARG A 534 45.38 -29.14 12.46
N SER A 535 46.58 -28.57 12.48
CA SER A 535 46.82 -27.14 12.20
C SER A 535 46.35 -26.72 10.80
N ALA A 536 46.56 -27.58 9.79
CA ALA A 536 46.05 -27.34 8.43
C ALA A 536 44.51 -27.40 8.35
N ILE A 537 43.86 -28.28 9.12
CA ILE A 537 42.38 -28.34 9.23
C ILE A 537 41.82 -27.07 9.85
N GLU A 538 42.41 -26.62 10.95
CA GLU A 538 41.99 -25.41 11.67
C GLU A 538 42.19 -24.18 10.78
N ARG A 539 43.39 -24.01 10.20
CA ARG A 539 43.70 -22.92 9.25
C ARG A 539 42.78 -22.93 8.03
N ARG A 540 42.44 -24.10 7.49
CA ARG A 540 41.44 -24.24 6.42
C ARG A 540 40.08 -23.72 6.86
N ALA A 541 39.59 -24.17 8.00
CA ALA A 541 38.29 -23.79 8.50
C ALA A 541 38.20 -22.27 8.75
N ASP A 542 39.27 -21.66 9.23
CA ASP A 542 39.34 -20.22 9.47
C ASP A 542 39.46 -19.44 8.17
N ALA A 543 40.41 -19.78 7.29
CA ALA A 543 40.62 -19.08 6.03
C ALA A 543 39.37 -19.09 5.13
N TRP A 544 38.71 -20.23 4.96
CA TRP A 544 37.51 -20.30 4.12
C TRP A 544 36.27 -19.67 4.77
N ARG A 545 36.19 -19.63 6.12
CA ARG A 545 35.14 -18.89 6.82
C ARG A 545 35.31 -17.39 6.62
N GLU A 546 36.54 -16.92 6.75
CA GLU A 546 36.87 -15.51 6.65
C GLU A 546 36.85 -15.02 5.20
N LEU A 547 37.35 -15.78 4.21
CA LEU A 547 37.23 -15.44 2.78
C LEU A 547 35.77 -15.45 2.32
N GLY A 548 35.00 -16.46 2.70
CA GLY A 548 33.65 -16.72 2.22
C GLY A 548 32.52 -15.98 2.95
N VAL A 549 32.79 -14.84 3.58
CA VAL A 549 31.79 -14.07 4.36
C VAL A 549 30.56 -13.69 3.50
N GLN A 550 30.75 -13.43 2.21
CA GLN A 550 29.66 -13.07 1.28
C GLN A 550 29.00 -14.28 0.62
N GLY A 551 29.59 -15.48 0.74
CA GLY A 551 29.03 -16.71 0.20
C GLY A 551 30.00 -17.89 0.37
N ARG A 552 29.51 -18.98 0.95
CA ARG A 552 30.30 -20.20 1.18
C ARG A 552 29.48 -21.43 0.82
N TYR A 553 29.98 -22.19 -0.14
CA TYR A 553 29.29 -23.36 -0.70
C TYR A 553 30.16 -24.62 -0.60
N GLY A 554 29.49 -25.77 -0.45
CA GLY A 554 30.11 -27.07 -0.66
C GLY A 554 30.28 -27.38 -2.15
N TYR A 555 31.07 -28.39 -2.47
CA TYR A 555 31.28 -28.86 -3.85
C TYR A 555 30.05 -29.50 -4.50
N ASP A 556 29.10 -29.91 -3.67
CA ASP A 556 27.80 -30.44 -4.02
C ASP A 556 26.78 -29.35 -4.39
N VAL A 557 27.17 -28.07 -4.35
CA VAL A 557 26.29 -26.97 -4.78
C VAL A 557 25.89 -27.18 -6.25
N PRO A 558 24.59 -27.18 -6.58
CA PRO A 558 24.16 -27.20 -7.96
C PRO A 558 24.76 -26.00 -8.72
N PRO A 559 25.37 -26.18 -9.90
CA PRO A 559 25.95 -25.08 -10.68
C PRO A 559 24.97 -23.92 -10.90
N SER A 560 23.69 -24.23 -11.15
CA SER A 560 22.60 -23.25 -11.30
C SER A 560 22.36 -22.40 -10.04
N SER A 561 22.51 -22.99 -8.85
CA SER A 561 22.37 -22.28 -7.58
C SER A 561 23.54 -21.32 -7.35
N LEU A 562 24.75 -21.75 -7.72
CA LEU A 562 25.94 -20.90 -7.64
C LEU A 562 25.92 -19.77 -8.67
N ALA A 563 25.51 -20.05 -9.91
CA ALA A 563 25.30 -19.05 -10.95
C ALA A 563 24.27 -18.00 -10.54
N ARG A 564 23.15 -18.43 -9.94
CA ARG A 564 22.14 -17.53 -9.37
C ARG A 564 22.69 -16.69 -8.22
N ALA A 565 23.47 -17.29 -7.32
CA ALA A 565 24.11 -16.55 -6.23
C ALA A 565 25.08 -15.49 -6.77
N ILE A 566 25.90 -15.79 -7.77
CA ILE A 566 26.79 -14.84 -8.44
C ILE A 566 25.99 -13.68 -9.06
N ALA A 567 24.88 -13.98 -9.74
CA ALA A 567 23.99 -12.97 -10.33
C ALA A 567 23.35 -12.05 -9.27
N LEU A 568 23.09 -12.56 -8.06
CA LEU A 568 22.47 -11.84 -6.95
C LEU A 568 23.47 -11.02 -6.11
N LEU A 569 24.65 -11.58 -5.81
CA LEU A 569 25.68 -11.02 -4.93
C LEU A 569 26.42 -9.81 -5.50
N GLY A 570 26.17 -9.50 -6.77
CA GLY A 570 26.69 -8.33 -7.44
C GLY A 570 25.79 -7.09 -7.37
N SER A 571 24.63 -7.12 -6.70
CA SER A 571 23.85 -5.87 -6.52
C SER A 571 24.72 -4.86 -5.78
N PRO A 572 25.12 -3.75 -6.40
CA PRO A 572 25.74 -2.71 -5.62
C PRO A 572 24.72 -2.30 -4.56
N SER A 573 25.11 -2.30 -3.30
CA SER A 573 24.72 -1.18 -2.46
C SER A 573 25.37 0.06 -3.10
N VAL A 574 24.84 0.54 -4.24
CA VAL A 574 24.93 1.96 -4.50
C VAL A 574 24.11 2.54 -3.36
N PRO A 575 24.67 3.43 -2.53
CA PRO A 575 23.90 4.13 -1.50
C PRO A 575 22.61 4.78 -2.04
N ASP A 576 22.48 4.90 -3.38
CA ASP A 576 21.43 5.66 -4.07
C ASP A 576 20.51 4.84 -4.97
N LEU A 577 20.68 3.51 -5.13
CA LEU A 577 19.70 2.70 -5.87
C LEU A 577 18.74 1.99 -4.89
N PRO A 578 17.45 2.37 -4.83
CA PRO A 578 16.47 1.72 -3.98
C PRO A 578 16.36 0.25 -4.34
N PRO A 579 16.56 -0.65 -3.37
CA PRO A 579 16.16 -2.02 -3.55
C PRO A 579 14.65 -2.05 -3.41
N PHE A 580 13.97 -2.25 -4.52
CA PHE A 580 12.62 -2.77 -4.47
C PHE A 580 12.70 -4.23 -4.00
N ALA A 581 11.77 -4.61 -3.14
CA ALA A 581 11.65 -6.00 -2.76
C ALA A 581 11.01 -6.83 -3.89
N ARG A 582 11.13 -8.16 -3.83
CA ARG A 582 10.65 -9.08 -4.87
C ARG A 582 9.36 -9.79 -4.46
N PRO A 583 8.52 -10.21 -5.42
CA PRO A 583 7.42 -11.13 -5.11
C PRO A 583 7.96 -12.46 -4.56
N CYS A 584 7.31 -13.04 -3.55
CA CYS A 584 7.64 -14.39 -3.10
C CYS A 584 7.03 -15.42 -4.08
N PRO A 585 7.82 -16.32 -4.70
CA PRO A 585 7.36 -17.19 -5.79
C PRO A 585 6.39 -18.32 -5.37
N SER A 586 6.09 -18.47 -4.07
CA SER A 586 5.42 -19.66 -3.53
C SER A 586 4.21 -19.40 -2.65
N MET A 587 3.79 -18.16 -2.41
CA MET A 587 2.63 -17.87 -1.56
C MET A 587 1.68 -16.82 -2.18
N PRO A 588 0.40 -17.14 -2.38
CA PRO A 588 -0.59 -16.16 -2.80
C PRO A 588 -0.84 -15.14 -1.68
N SER A 589 -1.21 -13.91 -2.06
CA SER A 589 -1.69 -12.93 -1.10
C SER A 589 -2.92 -13.46 -0.38
N THR A 590 -3.00 -13.19 0.92
CA THR A 590 -4.16 -13.57 1.75
C THR A 590 -4.90 -12.31 2.16
N LEU A 591 -6.20 -12.30 1.84
CA LEU A 591 -7.15 -11.33 2.35
C LEU A 591 -7.82 -11.97 3.56
N THR A 592 -7.65 -11.34 4.71
CA THR A 592 -8.41 -11.70 5.91
C THR A 592 -9.53 -10.68 6.07
N GLU A 593 -10.77 -11.14 6.04
CA GLU A 593 -11.90 -10.33 6.50
C GLU A 593 -11.61 -9.95 7.96
N GLY A 594 -11.59 -8.65 8.24
CA GLY A 594 -11.42 -8.17 9.61
C GLY A 594 -12.61 -8.63 10.44
N GLY A 595 -12.42 -9.65 11.26
CA GLY A 595 -13.39 -9.97 12.30
C GLY A 595 -13.53 -8.77 13.24
N ASP A 596 -14.78 -8.42 13.57
CA ASP A 596 -15.21 -7.37 14.51
C ASP A 596 -14.77 -7.66 15.97
N ASP A 597 -13.52 -8.06 16.21
CA ASP A 597 -12.97 -8.20 17.56
C ASP A 597 -12.33 -6.87 17.99
N ALA A 598 -13.20 -5.96 18.45
CA ALA A 598 -13.01 -4.96 19.52
C ALA A 598 -13.79 -3.66 19.24
N LEU A 599 -15.04 -3.61 19.70
CA LEU A 599 -15.69 -2.42 20.25
C LEU A 599 -16.68 -2.83 21.35
#